data_AF-J9FJ22-F1
#
_entry.id   AF-J9FJ22-F1
#
_cell.length_a   1.000
_cell.length_b   1.000
_cell.length_c   1.000
_cell.angle_alpha   90.00
_cell.angle_beta   90.00
_cell.angle_gamma   90.00
#
_symmetry.space_group_name_H-M   'P 1'
#
loop_
_entity.id
_entity.type
_entity.pdbx_description
1 polymer ?
#
loop_
_entity_poly.entity_id
_entity_poly.type
_entity_poly.pdbx_seq_one_letter_code
_entity_poly.pdbx_strand_id
1 'polypeptide(L)'
;MEYTRRKNPVYLSPKIKALVVYLNIVMCMPYNRIKSFLHDVMHIDISEGSIRNFIEDAGDKADEVCERIASKLTKSPVAGADESGFYVNGKLHWAWILQNPKLTLTWIAKGRSAKEMDDRFGENALKNTVLTTDRHSAYFSMNVKGHQICIAHLLRNLKYLNELDKTQNWSSRLQELLRNAVHWRNTNPETVADTS
;
A
#
# COMPACT_ATOMS: atom_id res chain seq x y z
N MET A 1 -20.04 1.14 -53.88
CA MET A 1 -20.13 2.14 -52.81
C MET A 1 -19.48 1.55 -51.57
N GLU A 2 -18.25 1.95 -51.25
CA GLU A 2 -17.64 1.65 -49.96
C GLU A 2 -18.38 2.44 -48.88
N TYR A 3 -19.09 1.74 -47.99
CA TYR A 3 -19.61 2.34 -46.78
C TYR A 3 -18.44 2.59 -45.83
N THR A 4 -17.97 3.82 -45.74
CA THR A 4 -17.07 4.23 -44.65
C THR A 4 -17.85 4.11 -43.34
N ARG A 5 -17.58 3.04 -42.58
CA ARG A 5 -18.22 2.78 -41.27
C ARG A 5 -17.86 3.94 -40.33
N ARG A 6 -18.71 4.96 -40.23
CA ARG A 6 -18.60 5.98 -39.18
C ARG A 6 -18.74 5.24 -37.85
N LYS A 7 -17.70 5.26 -37.01
CA LYS A 7 -17.79 4.73 -35.65
C LYS A 7 -18.81 5.59 -34.91
N ASN A 8 -20.00 5.03 -34.66
CA ASN A 8 -20.95 5.65 -33.73
C ASN A 8 -20.23 5.88 -32.40
N PRO A 9 -20.47 7.00 -31.71
CA PRO A 9 -19.93 7.20 -30.38
C PRO A 9 -20.40 6.06 -29.47
N VAL A 10 -19.44 5.24 -29.02
CA VAL A 10 -19.71 4.13 -28.09
C VAL A 10 -19.73 4.71 -26.69
N TYR A 11 -20.91 4.81 -26.10
CA TYR A 11 -21.07 5.23 -24.70
C TYR A 11 -21.07 3.99 -23.80
N LEU A 12 -19.97 3.76 -23.08
CA LEU A 12 -19.92 2.75 -22.03
C LEU A 12 -20.52 3.30 -20.73
N SER A 13 -21.41 2.51 -20.12
CA SER A 13 -22.11 2.91 -18.91
C SER A 13 -21.13 3.09 -17.73
N PRO A 14 -21.46 3.93 -16.73
CA PRO A 14 -20.65 4.08 -15.52
C PRO A 14 -20.36 2.76 -14.80
N LYS A 15 -21.28 1.79 -14.88
CA LYS A 15 -21.12 0.45 -14.29
C LYS A 15 -20.00 -0.35 -14.95
N ILE A 16 -19.87 -0.28 -16.28
CA ILE A 16 -18.77 -0.95 -17.00
C ILE A 16 -17.44 -0.28 -16.69
N LYS A 17 -17.39 1.05 -16.63
CA LYS A 17 -16.17 1.76 -16.24
C LYS A 17 -15.72 1.38 -14.83
N ALA A 18 -16.64 1.36 -13.87
CA ALA A 18 -16.35 0.93 -12.50
C ALA A 18 -15.87 -0.52 -12.43
N LEU A 19 -16.48 -1.42 -13.20
CA LEU A 19 -16.03 -2.81 -13.29
C LEU A 19 -14.60 -2.92 -13.86
N VAL A 20 -14.28 -2.18 -14.92
CA VAL A 20 -12.92 -2.14 -15.49
C VAL A 20 -11.90 -1.69 -14.45
N VAL A 21 -12.20 -0.61 -13.71
CA VAL A 21 -11.33 -0.10 -12.65
C VAL A 21 -11.16 -1.13 -11.54
N TYR A 22 -12.24 -1.78 -11.10
CA TYR A 22 -12.19 -2.84 -10.09
C TYR A 22 -11.34 -4.03 -10.53
N LEU A 23 -11.53 -4.50 -11.78
CA LEU A 23 -10.75 -5.62 -12.31
C LEU A 23 -9.27 -5.29 -12.40
N ASN A 24 -8.90 -4.06 -12.73
CA ASN A 24 -7.50 -3.67 -12.79
C ASN A 24 -6.88 -3.41 -11.42
N ILE A 25 -7.50 -2.54 -10.61
CA ILE A 25 -6.91 -2.01 -9.38
C ILE A 25 -7.06 -2.99 -8.22
N VAL A 26 -8.20 -3.68 -8.11
CA VAL A 26 -8.48 -4.61 -6.99
C VAL A 26 -8.10 -6.05 -7.35
N MET A 27 -8.44 -6.49 -8.57
CA MET A 27 -8.16 -7.86 -9.00
C MET A 27 -6.81 -8.00 -9.72
N CYS A 28 -6.04 -6.92 -9.87
CA CYS A 28 -4.72 -6.88 -10.49
C CYS A 28 -4.70 -7.49 -11.91
N MET A 29 -5.80 -7.38 -12.66
CA MET A 29 -5.88 -7.93 -14.01
C MET A 29 -5.14 -7.04 -15.03
N PRO A 30 -4.22 -7.60 -15.82
CA PRO A 30 -3.60 -6.89 -16.94
C PRO A 30 -4.63 -6.44 -17.99
N TYR A 31 -4.32 -5.37 -18.72
CA TYR A 31 -5.26 -4.75 -19.68
C TYR A 31 -5.76 -5.72 -20.75
N ASN A 32 -4.86 -6.53 -21.33
CA ASN A 32 -5.23 -7.53 -22.31
C ASN A 32 -6.23 -8.56 -21.75
N ARG A 33 -6.07 -8.98 -20.48
CA ARG A 33 -7.01 -9.91 -19.83
C ARG A 33 -8.35 -9.28 -19.52
N ILE A 34 -8.39 -8.01 -19.13
CA ILE A 34 -9.65 -7.28 -18.95
C ILE A 34 -10.39 -7.16 -20.29
N LYS A 35 -9.66 -6.81 -21.36
CA LYS A 35 -10.21 -6.75 -22.71
C LYS A 35 -10.79 -8.09 -23.15
N SER A 36 -10.04 -9.18 -23.01
CA SER A 36 -10.54 -10.53 -23.33
C SER A 36 -11.76 -10.90 -22.50
N PHE A 37 -11.74 -10.65 -21.19
CA PHE A 37 -12.89 -10.93 -20.31
C PHE A 37 -14.15 -10.20 -20.76
N LEU A 38 -14.05 -8.90 -21.06
CA LEU A 38 -15.21 -8.11 -21.50
C LEU A 38 -15.72 -8.56 -22.88
N HIS A 39 -14.83 -8.94 -23.79
CA HIS A 39 -15.21 -9.46 -25.10
C HIS A 39 -15.88 -10.84 -24.99
N ASP A 40 -15.27 -11.78 -24.28
CA ASP A 40 -15.67 -13.18 -24.29
C ASP A 40 -16.90 -13.44 -23.43
N VAL A 41 -17.03 -12.74 -22.29
CA VAL A 41 -18.09 -12.96 -21.30
C VAL A 41 -19.22 -11.95 -21.46
N MET A 42 -18.89 -10.70 -21.77
CA MET A 42 -19.87 -9.61 -21.81
C MET A 42 -20.20 -9.14 -23.22
N HIS A 43 -19.51 -9.67 -24.25
CA HIS A 43 -19.62 -9.24 -25.65
C HIS A 43 -19.41 -7.73 -25.84
N ILE A 44 -18.57 -7.14 -24.99
CA ILE A 44 -18.19 -5.72 -25.04
C ILE A 44 -16.77 -5.61 -25.57
N ASP A 45 -16.64 -4.94 -26.72
CA ASP A 45 -15.35 -4.70 -27.35
C ASP A 45 -14.78 -3.35 -26.88
N ILE A 46 -13.58 -3.37 -26.31
CA ILE A 46 -12.93 -2.18 -25.73
C ILE A 46 -11.45 -2.15 -26.08
N SER A 47 -10.88 -0.94 -26.20
CA SER A 47 -9.43 -0.76 -26.38
C SER A 47 -8.71 -0.64 -25.03
N GLU A 48 -7.43 -1.03 -24.99
CA GLU A 48 -6.57 -0.80 -23.81
C GLU A 48 -6.45 0.69 -23.47
N GLY A 49 -6.50 1.57 -24.48
CA GLY A 49 -6.55 3.02 -24.26
C GLY A 49 -7.79 3.46 -23.49
N SER A 50 -8.95 2.82 -23.72
CA SER A 50 -10.17 3.12 -22.95
C SER A 50 -10.04 2.64 -21.50
N ILE A 51 -9.46 1.46 -21.29
CA ILE A 51 -9.17 0.93 -19.95
C ILE A 51 -8.27 1.91 -19.18
N ARG A 52 -7.17 2.34 -19.79
CA ARG A 52 -6.26 3.34 -19.22
C ARG A 52 -7.00 4.62 -18.83
N ASN A 53 -7.78 5.18 -19.76
CA ASN A 53 -8.50 6.44 -19.50
C ASN A 53 -9.52 6.30 -18.36
N PHE A 54 -10.14 5.13 -18.18
CA PHE A 54 -11.07 4.91 -17.06
C PHE A 54 -10.35 4.80 -15.71
N ILE A 55 -9.15 4.21 -15.70
CA ILE A 55 -8.32 4.13 -14.50
C ILE A 55 -7.78 5.52 -14.12
N GLU A 56 -7.34 6.30 -15.11
CA GLU A 56 -6.88 7.68 -14.92
C GLU A 56 -7.98 8.57 -14.35
N ASP A 57 -9.17 8.57 -14.98
CA ASP A 57 -10.34 9.32 -14.48
C ASP A 57 -10.77 8.89 -13.06
N ALA A 58 -10.61 7.61 -12.71
CA ALA A 58 -10.87 7.13 -11.36
C ALA A 58 -9.78 7.57 -10.36
N GLY A 59 -8.52 7.63 -10.80
CA GLY A 59 -7.39 8.15 -10.02
C GLY A 59 -7.58 9.62 -9.67
N ASP A 60 -7.87 10.46 -10.68
CA ASP A 60 -8.09 11.90 -10.50
C ASP A 60 -9.22 12.18 -9.48
N LYS A 61 -10.28 11.36 -9.50
CA LYS A 61 -11.40 11.45 -8.55
C LYS A 61 -11.03 10.97 -7.14
N ALA A 62 -10.04 10.07 -7.03
CA ALA A 62 -9.59 9.53 -5.76
C ALA A 62 -8.62 10.47 -5.04
N ASP A 63 -7.97 11.41 -5.74
CA ASP A 63 -6.96 12.30 -5.17
C ASP A 63 -7.47 13.06 -3.94
N GLU A 64 -8.67 13.62 -3.97
CA GLU A 64 -9.25 14.31 -2.80
C GLU A 64 -9.38 13.38 -1.59
N VAL A 65 -9.75 12.12 -1.83
CA VAL A 65 -9.85 11.10 -0.78
C VAL A 65 -8.47 10.73 -0.26
N CYS A 66 -7.48 10.56 -1.14
CA CYS A 66 -6.09 10.30 -0.79
C CYS A 66 -5.51 11.42 0.09
N GLU A 67 -5.77 12.69 -0.24
CA GLU A 67 -5.31 13.83 0.57
C GLU A 67 -6.01 13.89 1.94
N ARG A 68 -7.30 13.55 2.00
CA ARG A 68 -8.00 13.42 3.29
C ARG A 68 -7.44 12.29 4.14
N ILE A 69 -7.06 11.17 3.53
CA ILE A 69 -6.38 10.05 4.21
C ILE A 69 -5.01 10.50 4.71
N ALA A 70 -4.20 11.16 3.87
CA ALA A 70 -2.90 11.71 4.22
C ALA A 70 -2.98 12.62 5.45
N SER A 71 -3.90 13.60 5.44
CA SER A 71 -4.10 14.53 6.55
C SER A 71 -4.48 13.85 7.87
N LYS A 72 -5.22 12.74 7.80
CA LYS A 72 -5.60 11.97 9.00
C LYS A 72 -4.44 11.11 9.51
N LEU A 73 -3.66 10.52 8.61
CA LEU A 73 -2.52 9.68 8.95
C LEU A 73 -1.41 10.49 9.63
N THR A 74 -1.09 11.69 9.13
CA THR A 74 -0.04 12.54 9.73
C THR A 74 -0.42 13.04 11.13
N LYS A 75 -1.71 13.07 11.46
CA LYS A 75 -2.21 13.42 12.80
C LYS A 75 -2.37 12.19 13.72
N SER A 76 -2.09 10.99 13.23
CA SER A 76 -2.26 9.76 13.98
C SER A 76 -1.16 9.66 15.06
N PRO A 77 -1.50 9.34 16.32
CA PRO A 77 -0.50 9.17 17.38
C PRO A 77 0.39 7.94 17.14
N VAL A 78 -0.10 6.96 16.38
CA VAL A 78 0.64 5.77 15.95
C VAL A 78 0.38 5.54 14.47
N ALA A 79 1.43 5.26 13.70
CA ALA A 79 1.31 4.90 12.30
C ALA A 79 2.33 3.79 11.96
N GLY A 80 2.04 3.00 10.94
CA GLY A 80 2.97 2.05 10.35
C GLY A 80 3.48 2.57 9.01
N ALA A 81 4.77 2.39 8.72
CA ALA A 81 5.33 2.68 7.41
C ALA A 81 6.12 1.48 6.87
N ASP A 82 6.04 1.30 5.55
CA ASP A 82 6.75 0.26 4.79
C ASP A 82 6.92 0.72 3.34
N GLU A 83 7.78 0.04 2.59
CA GLU A 83 8.04 0.35 1.19
C GLU A 83 8.37 -0.90 0.39
N SER A 84 7.83 -0.97 -0.83
CA SER A 84 8.07 -2.09 -1.73
C SER A 84 8.59 -1.61 -3.08
N GLY A 85 9.73 -2.15 -3.50
CA GLY A 85 10.37 -1.83 -4.77
C GLY A 85 9.64 -2.46 -5.96
N PHE A 86 9.50 -1.73 -7.05
CA PHE A 86 8.95 -2.23 -8.31
C PHE A 86 9.58 -1.51 -9.50
N TYR A 87 9.53 -2.13 -10.68
CA TYR A 87 10.13 -1.57 -11.89
C TYR A 87 9.09 -0.90 -12.78
N VAL A 88 9.36 0.34 -13.18
CA VAL A 88 8.60 1.07 -14.20
C VAL A 88 9.54 1.32 -15.38
N ASN A 89 9.26 0.69 -16.52
CA ASN A 89 10.08 0.80 -17.73
C ASN A 89 11.58 0.57 -17.46
N GLY A 90 11.91 -0.47 -16.68
CA GLY A 90 13.28 -0.84 -16.32
C GLY A 90 13.95 0.03 -15.26
N LYS A 91 13.26 1.05 -14.72
CA LYS A 91 13.76 1.88 -13.62
C LYS A 91 13.13 1.43 -12.31
N LEU A 92 13.93 1.34 -11.25
CA LEU A 92 13.45 1.00 -9.91
C LEU A 92 12.71 2.21 -9.30
N HIS A 93 11.51 1.96 -8.82
CA HIS A 93 10.65 2.87 -8.06
C HIS A 93 10.22 2.20 -6.76
N TRP A 94 9.69 2.99 -5.83
CA TRP A 94 9.26 2.53 -4.51
C TRP A 94 7.81 2.93 -4.26
N ALA A 95 6.98 1.93 -3.95
CA ALA A 95 5.63 2.16 -3.45
C ALA A 95 5.74 2.31 -1.93
N TRP A 96 5.65 3.54 -1.46
CA TRP A 96 5.64 3.87 -0.05
C TRP A 96 4.25 3.67 0.53
N ILE A 97 4.21 3.24 1.79
CA ILE A 97 2.98 2.96 2.52
C ILE A 97 3.05 3.71 3.85
N LEU A 98 1.99 4.44 4.17
CA LEU A 98 1.72 4.96 5.51
C LEU A 98 0.34 4.48 5.92
N GLN A 99 0.21 3.89 7.11
CA GLN A 99 -1.05 3.33 7.54
C GLN A 99 -1.30 3.45 9.05
N ASN A 100 -2.55 3.25 9.43
CA ASN A 100 -2.97 2.93 10.79
C ASN A 100 -4.08 1.86 10.70
N PRO A 101 -4.69 1.40 11.83
CA PRO A 101 -5.70 0.35 11.77
C PRO A 101 -6.94 0.62 10.90
N LYS A 102 -7.18 1.87 10.47
CA LYS A 102 -8.37 2.27 9.70
C LYS A 102 -8.03 2.78 8.29
N LEU A 103 -6.83 3.30 8.10
CA LEU A 103 -6.46 4.08 6.92
C LEU A 103 -5.13 3.59 6.38
N THR A 104 -5.04 3.46 5.06
CA THR A 104 -3.81 3.16 4.34
C THR A 104 -3.68 4.13 3.19
N LEU A 105 -2.51 4.75 3.08
CA LEU A 105 -2.12 5.57 1.95
C LEU A 105 -0.91 4.93 1.28
N THR A 106 -0.94 4.88 -0.04
CA THR A 106 0.20 4.46 -0.86
C THR A 106 0.55 5.53 -1.88
N TRP A 107 1.83 5.81 -2.06
CA TRP A 107 2.30 6.71 -3.12
C TRP A 107 3.59 6.20 -3.75
N ILE A 108 3.85 6.62 -4.98
CA ILE A 108 5.04 6.21 -5.71
C ILE A 108 6.12 7.28 -5.58
N ALA A 109 7.32 6.83 -5.24
CA ALA A 109 8.51 7.66 -5.19
C ALA A 109 9.65 7.05 -6.01
N LYS A 110 10.66 7.87 -6.33
CA LYS A 110 11.85 7.42 -7.06
C LYS A 110 12.94 6.90 -6.12
N GLY A 111 13.01 7.43 -4.90
CA GLY A 111 13.96 7.02 -3.87
C GLY A 111 13.35 6.15 -2.78
N ARG A 112 14.24 5.67 -1.92
CA ARG A 112 13.96 4.87 -0.71
C ARG A 112 14.49 5.54 0.56
N SER A 113 14.71 6.85 0.52
CA SER A 113 15.25 7.62 1.65
C SER A 113 14.12 8.28 2.45
N ALA A 114 14.42 8.66 3.69
CA ALA A 114 13.50 9.40 4.56
C ALA A 114 12.97 10.68 3.91
N LYS A 115 13.75 11.28 3.00
CA LYS A 115 13.38 12.45 2.23
C LYS A 115 12.05 12.29 1.49
N GLU A 116 11.71 11.08 1.02
CA GLU A 116 10.44 10.86 0.31
C GLU A 116 9.21 11.06 1.21
N MET A 117 9.35 10.87 2.53
CA MET A 117 8.32 11.20 3.51
C MET A 117 8.23 12.72 3.73
N ASP A 118 9.37 13.40 3.86
CA ASP A 118 9.40 14.86 4.04
C ASP A 118 8.89 15.59 2.79
N ASP A 119 9.27 15.13 1.59
CA ASP A 119 8.81 15.68 0.32
C ASP A 119 7.29 15.48 0.15
N ARG A 120 6.72 14.40 0.71
CA ARG A 120 5.27 14.10 0.61
C ARG A 120 4.43 14.84 1.65
N PHE A 121 4.88 14.93 2.90
CA PHE A 121 4.06 15.42 4.01
C PHE A 121 4.57 16.71 4.67
N GLY A 122 5.77 17.16 4.29
CA GLY A 122 6.50 18.24 4.93
C GLY A 122 7.39 17.75 6.06
N GLU A 123 8.43 18.53 6.35
CA GLU A 123 9.33 18.25 7.47
C GLU A 123 8.56 18.20 8.79
N ASN A 124 8.92 17.24 9.64
CA ASN A 124 8.34 17.06 10.98
C ASN A 124 6.84 16.71 10.98
N ALA A 125 6.26 16.31 9.84
CA ALA A 125 4.85 15.92 9.75
C ALA A 125 4.47 14.80 10.74
N LEU A 126 5.43 13.91 11.05
CA LEU A 126 5.25 12.76 11.94
C LEU A 126 5.90 12.94 13.32
N LYS A 127 6.30 14.16 13.70
CA LYS A 127 7.03 14.44 14.96
C LYS A 127 6.29 14.00 16.23
N ASN A 128 4.96 13.90 16.16
CA ASN A 128 4.09 13.50 17.27
C ASN A 128 3.61 12.04 17.17
N THR A 129 4.12 11.29 16.19
CA THR A 129 3.68 9.93 15.88
C THR A 129 4.72 8.92 16.35
N VAL A 130 4.29 7.85 17.01
CA VAL A 130 5.12 6.65 17.17
C VAL A 130 5.05 5.86 15.87
N LEU A 131 6.17 5.77 15.16
CA LEU A 131 6.23 5.15 13.84
C LEU A 131 6.66 3.69 13.97
N THR A 132 5.79 2.78 13.53
CA THR A 132 6.05 1.34 13.47
C THR A 132 6.60 0.97 12.10
N THR A 133 7.86 0.58 12.02
CA THR A 133 8.52 0.31 10.74
C THR A 133 9.23 -1.02 10.77
N ASP A 134 9.68 -1.48 9.62
CA ASP A 134 10.73 -2.48 9.60
C ASP A 134 12.05 -1.89 10.16
N ARG A 135 13.18 -2.58 9.94
CA ARG A 135 14.51 -2.12 10.40
C ARG A 135 15.28 -1.37 9.31
N HIS A 136 14.61 -0.84 8.29
CA HIS A 136 15.28 -0.07 7.26
C HIS A 136 15.83 1.24 7.84
N SER A 137 17.08 1.56 7.50
CA SER A 137 17.83 2.66 8.12
C SER A 137 17.20 4.03 7.89
N ALA A 138 16.48 4.23 6.77
CA ALA A 138 15.80 5.48 6.46
C ALA A 138 14.82 5.89 7.56
N TYR A 139 14.15 4.93 8.22
CA TYR A 139 13.19 5.26 9.25
C TYR A 139 13.83 5.83 10.50
N PHE A 140 15.02 5.36 10.88
CA PHE A 140 15.72 5.82 12.09
C PHE A 140 16.30 7.24 11.96
N SER A 141 16.33 7.81 10.76
CA SER A 141 16.70 9.23 10.56
C SER A 141 15.50 10.17 10.58
N MET A 142 14.27 9.66 10.64
CA MET A 142 13.07 10.50 10.62
C MET A 142 12.80 11.14 11.98
N ASN A 143 12.36 12.40 11.98
CA ASN A 143 11.93 13.06 13.22
C ASN A 143 10.50 12.63 13.58
N VAL A 144 10.41 11.67 14.51
CA VAL A 144 9.15 11.08 15.00
C VAL A 144 9.15 11.05 16.53
N LYS A 145 7.99 10.83 17.15
CA LYS A 145 7.89 10.78 18.62
C LYS A 145 8.65 9.57 19.19
N GLY A 146 8.59 8.45 18.47
CA GLY A 146 9.29 7.23 18.85
C GLY A 146 9.29 6.22 17.71
N HIS A 147 10.23 5.28 17.76
CA HIS A 147 10.34 4.19 16.78
C HIS A 147 9.92 2.88 17.41
N GLN A 148 8.97 2.21 16.77
CA GLN A 148 8.57 0.84 17.10
C GLN A 148 9.05 -0.08 15.98
N ILE A 149 9.79 -1.13 16.33
CA ILE A 149 10.13 -2.18 15.35
C ILE A 149 8.90 -3.05 15.14
N CYS A 150 8.56 -3.29 13.88
CA CYS A 150 7.42 -4.09 13.47
C CYS A 150 7.59 -5.55 13.92
N ILE A 151 6.75 -5.97 14.87
CA ILE A 151 6.77 -7.34 15.42
C ILE A 151 6.52 -8.38 14.33
N ALA A 152 5.68 -8.10 13.33
CA ALA A 152 5.44 -9.04 12.22
C ALA A 152 6.72 -9.32 11.41
N HIS A 153 7.60 -8.33 11.23
CA HIS A 153 8.91 -8.53 10.61
C HIS A 153 9.84 -9.36 11.49
N LEU A 154 9.87 -9.08 12.81
CA LEU A 154 10.66 -9.87 13.76
C LEU A 154 10.21 -11.34 13.79
N LEU A 155 8.90 -11.60 13.84
CA LEU A 155 8.34 -12.96 13.86
C LEU A 155 8.70 -13.75 12.59
N ARG A 156 8.74 -13.10 11.42
CA ARG A 156 9.20 -13.72 10.17
C ARG A 156 10.69 -14.06 10.22
N ASN A 157 11.52 -13.14 10.69
CA ASN A 157 12.97 -13.38 10.84
C ASN A 157 13.26 -14.51 11.84
N LEU A 158 12.54 -14.56 12.96
CA LEU A 158 12.69 -15.62 13.96
C LEU A 158 12.24 -16.98 13.41
N LYS A 159 11.18 -17.02 12.60
CA LYS A 159 10.77 -18.23 11.90
C LYS A 159 11.88 -18.73 10.97
N TYR A 160 12.46 -17.84 10.17
CA TYR A 160 13.59 -18.18 9.31
C TYR A 160 14.79 -18.71 10.10
N LEU A 161 15.13 -18.10 11.24
CA LEU A 161 16.23 -18.57 12.10
C LEU A 161 15.95 -19.97 12.69
N ASN A 162 14.71 -20.26 13.10
CA ASN A 162 14.31 -21.60 13.54
C ASN A 162 14.45 -22.65 12.43
N GLU A 163 14.21 -22.27 11.17
CA GLU A 163 14.35 -23.16 10.01
C GLU A 163 15.81 -23.36 9.62
N LEU A 164 16.64 -22.31 9.75
CA LEU A 164 18.05 -22.31 9.39
C LEU A 164 18.92 -23.11 10.37
N ASP A 165 18.72 -22.90 11.67
CA ASP A 165 19.45 -23.60 12.74
C ASP A 165 18.47 -24.20 13.74
N LYS A 166 18.33 -25.52 13.67
CA LYS A 166 17.46 -26.31 14.55
C LYS A 166 18.10 -26.66 15.90
N THR A 167 19.38 -26.37 16.09
CA THR A 167 20.11 -26.70 17.33
C THR A 167 19.94 -25.63 18.41
N GLN A 168 19.71 -24.38 18.01
CA GLN A 168 19.38 -23.29 18.92
C GLN A 168 17.89 -23.26 19.27
N ASN A 169 17.55 -22.71 20.43
CA ASN A 169 16.16 -22.55 20.88
C ASN A 169 15.78 -21.11 21.28
N TRP A 170 16.73 -20.17 21.21
CA TRP A 170 16.51 -18.80 21.67
C TRP A 170 15.53 -18.06 20.77
N SER A 171 15.55 -18.29 19.46
CA SER A 171 14.65 -17.59 18.53
C SER A 171 13.22 -18.09 18.66
N SER A 172 13.01 -19.37 18.97
CA SER A 172 11.70 -19.92 19.34
C SER A 172 11.15 -19.27 20.62
N ARG A 173 11.99 -19.16 21.67
CA ARG A 173 11.60 -18.51 22.93
C ARG A 173 11.23 -17.03 22.74
N LEU A 174 12.02 -16.29 21.95
CA LEU A 174 11.73 -14.90 21.63
C LEU A 174 10.47 -14.77 20.75
N GLN A 175 10.26 -15.70 19.82
CA GLN A 175 9.06 -15.73 18.98
C GLN A 175 7.79 -15.90 19.83
N GLU A 176 7.83 -16.78 20.83
CA GLU A 176 6.75 -16.99 21.78
C GLU A 176 6.49 -15.74 22.64
N LEU A 177 7.55 -15.12 23.18
CA LEU A 177 7.43 -13.88 23.94
C LEU A 177 6.74 -12.77 23.14
N LEU A 178 7.14 -12.56 21.88
CA LEU A 178 6.55 -11.55 21.00
C LEU A 178 5.08 -11.88 20.66
N ARG A 179 4.75 -13.17 20.44
CA ARG A 179 3.36 -13.60 20.22
C ARG A 179 2.49 -13.34 21.45
N ASN A 180 3.02 -13.61 22.64
CA ASN A 180 2.32 -13.36 23.91
C ASN A 180 2.07 -11.87 24.11
N ALA A 181 3.05 -11.00 23.80
CA ALA A 181 2.87 -9.56 23.84
C ALA A 181 1.78 -9.06 22.87
N VAL A 182 1.77 -9.56 21.63
CA VAL A 182 0.72 -9.23 20.64
C VAL A 182 -0.65 -9.74 21.09
N HIS A 183 -0.73 -10.98 21.58
CA HIS A 183 -1.97 -11.56 22.10
C HIS A 183 -2.51 -10.73 23.26
N TRP A 184 -1.67 -10.39 24.23
CA TRP A 184 -2.02 -9.53 25.35
C TRP A 184 -2.53 -8.17 24.87
N ARG A 185 -1.88 -7.53 23.89
CA ARG A 185 -2.36 -6.26 23.33
C ARG A 185 -3.72 -6.39 22.67
N ASN A 186 -3.96 -7.47 21.92
CA ASN A 186 -5.23 -7.71 21.24
C ASN A 186 -6.38 -8.00 22.21
N THR A 187 -6.10 -8.65 23.35
CA THR A 187 -7.10 -8.91 24.39
C THR A 187 -7.29 -7.71 25.34
N ASN A 188 -6.38 -6.74 25.32
CA ASN A 188 -6.41 -5.53 26.12
C ASN A 188 -6.27 -4.26 25.25
N PRO A 189 -7.21 -4.01 24.31
CA PRO A 189 -7.09 -2.90 23.35
C PRO A 189 -7.24 -1.52 24.01
N GLU A 190 -8.05 -1.43 25.07
CA GLU A 190 -8.33 -0.19 25.80
C GLU A 190 -7.21 0.24 26.74
N THR A 191 -6.25 -0.64 27.04
CA THR A 191 -5.11 -0.27 27.87
C THR A 191 -4.33 0.82 27.16
N VAL A 192 -4.02 1.90 27.87
CA VAL A 192 -3.22 2.99 27.32
C VAL A 192 -1.83 2.44 27.02
N ALA A 193 -1.45 2.45 25.74
CA ALA A 193 -0.08 2.16 25.37
C ALA A 193 0.78 3.32 25.87
N ASP A 194 1.83 3.01 26.63
CA ASP A 194 2.83 4.01 26.96
C ASP A 194 3.46 4.47 25.64
N THR A 195 3.27 5.74 25.34
CA THR A 195 3.85 6.41 24.16
C THR A 195 4.75 7.56 24.61
N SER A 196 5.10 7.61 25.90
CA SER A 196 6.02 8.61 26.47
C SER A 196 7.47 8.39 26.05
#